data_AF-A0A7X9JFI7-F1
#
_entry.id   AF-A0A7X9JFI7-F1
#
_cell.length_a   1.000
_cell.length_b   1.000
_cell.length_c   1.000
_cell.angle_alpha   90.00
_cell.angle_beta   90.00
_cell.angle_gamma   90.00
#
_symmetry.space_group_name_H-M   'P 1'
#
loop_
_entity.id
_entity.type
_entity.pdbx_description
1 polymer ?
#
loop_
_entity_poly.entity_id
_entity_poly.type
_entity_poly.pdbx_seq_one_letter_code
_entity_poly.pdbx_strand_id
1 'polypeptide(L)'
;MDSFVPKKIFFTKGVGTHKDELHSFERALRDAGIEKCNLVQVSSIFPPRCKMISKTQGLKQLTPGAITYCVMSRCCTNEPKRLMAASVGCAIPAHKSSYGHISEHHAFGQNEKQAGDYAEDLAAAMLASTLGIDFNVDESWDEKKE
;
A
#
# COMPACT_ATOMS: atom_id res chain seq x y z
N MET A 1 -22.12 -7.16 -18.97
CA MET A 1 -21.70 -7.60 -17.63
C MET A 1 -20.98 -6.44 -16.99
N ASP A 2 -21.49 -5.94 -15.86
CA ASP A 2 -20.78 -4.90 -15.12
C ASP A 2 -19.53 -5.53 -14.49
N SER A 3 -18.35 -5.07 -14.91
CA SER A 3 -17.08 -5.46 -14.33
C SER A 3 -16.99 -4.97 -12.88
N PHE A 4 -16.54 -5.83 -11.96
CA PHE A 4 -16.37 -5.48 -10.54
C PHE A 4 -15.13 -4.59 -10.34
N VAL A 5 -15.30 -3.28 -10.53
CA VAL A 5 -14.23 -2.28 -10.44
C VAL A 5 -14.45 -1.37 -9.22
N PRO A 6 -13.50 -1.28 -8.27
CA PRO A 6 -13.61 -0.38 -7.12
C PRO A 6 -13.71 1.09 -7.54
N LYS A 7 -14.62 1.83 -6.89
CA LYS A 7 -14.85 3.27 -7.17
C LYS A 7 -14.18 4.21 -6.17
N LYS A 8 -13.74 3.67 -5.03
CA LYS A 8 -13.12 4.42 -3.95
C LYS A 8 -11.99 3.61 -3.34
N ILE A 9 -10.95 4.30 -2.90
CA ILE A 9 -9.80 3.72 -2.21
C ILE A 9 -9.38 4.66 -1.09
N PHE A 10 -8.83 4.10 -0.01
CA PHE A 10 -8.21 4.85 1.07
C PHE A 10 -6.97 4.09 1.54
N PHE A 11 -6.01 4.82 2.08
CA PHE A 11 -4.81 4.24 2.67
C PHE A 11 -4.98 4.16 4.18
N THR A 12 -4.46 3.07 4.74
CA THR A 12 -4.31 2.90 6.18
C THR A 12 -3.02 2.15 6.45
N LYS A 13 -2.49 2.31 7.66
CA LYS A 13 -1.33 1.60 8.17
C LYS A 13 -1.56 1.30 9.63
N GLY A 14 -0.89 0.28 10.13
CA GLY A 14 -0.92 -0.05 11.54
C GLY A 14 0.24 -0.94 11.94
N VAL A 15 0.54 -0.94 13.23
CA VAL A 15 1.61 -1.74 13.83
C VAL A 15 1.04 -2.59 14.97
N GLY A 16 1.65 -3.75 15.19
CA GLY A 16 1.20 -4.66 16.23
C GLY A 16 2.35 -5.50 16.77
N THR A 17 2.39 -5.64 18.09
CA THR A 17 3.41 -6.42 18.80
C THR A 17 2.71 -7.47 19.66
N HIS A 18 3.15 -8.72 19.56
CA HIS A 18 2.71 -9.81 20.42
C HIS A 18 3.79 -10.90 20.43
N LYS A 19 3.74 -11.81 21.42
CA LYS A 19 4.61 -12.99 21.48
C LYS A 19 4.35 -13.98 20.33
N ASP A 20 3.13 -13.98 19.80
CA ASP A 20 2.68 -14.85 18.72
C ASP A 20 2.45 -13.99 17.46
N GLU A 21 3.03 -14.39 16.34
CA GLU A 21 3.00 -13.62 15.09
C GLU A 21 1.58 -13.37 14.57
N LEU A 22 0.68 -14.37 14.67
CA LEU A 22 -0.70 -14.20 14.21
C LEU A 22 -1.42 -13.08 14.98
N HIS A 23 -1.20 -13.00 16.30
CA HIS A 23 -1.78 -11.97 17.15
C HIS A 23 -1.09 -10.62 16.94
N SER A 24 0.21 -10.58 16.64
CA SER A 24 0.89 -9.32 16.31
C SER A 24 0.32 -8.75 15.00
N PHE A 25 0.04 -9.61 14.02
CA PHE A 25 -0.63 -9.20 12.78
C PHE A 25 -2.06 -8.72 13.02
N GLU A 26 -2.87 -9.43 13.83
CA GLU A 26 -4.23 -8.97 14.18
C GLU A 26 -4.21 -7.58 14.84
N ARG A 27 -3.26 -7.34 15.75
CA ARG A 27 -3.07 -6.02 16.37
C ARG A 27 -2.72 -4.93 15.36
N ALA A 28 -1.89 -5.25 14.36
CA ALA A 28 -1.56 -4.32 13.29
C ALA A 28 -2.79 -3.99 12.42
N LEU A 29 -3.64 -4.98 12.13
CA LEU A 29 -4.91 -4.75 11.43
C LEU A 29 -5.88 -3.89 12.24
N ARG A 30 -5.91 -4.05 13.56
CA ARG A 30 -6.75 -3.26 14.47
C ARG A 30 -6.28 -1.81 14.57
N ASP A 31 -4.98 -1.58 14.65
CA ASP A 31 -4.39 -0.24 14.57
C ASP A 31 -4.68 0.43 13.20
N ALA A 32 -4.66 -0.37 12.14
CA ALA A 32 -5.11 0.05 10.81
C ALA A 32 -6.64 0.25 10.69
N GLY A 33 -7.44 -0.25 11.63
CA GLY A 33 -8.91 -0.15 11.67
C GLY A 33 -9.65 -1.09 10.71
N ILE A 34 -8.97 -2.12 10.21
CA ILE A 34 -9.48 -3.06 9.19
C ILE A 34 -9.48 -4.53 9.67
N GLU A 35 -9.34 -4.76 10.97
CA GLU A 35 -9.33 -6.10 11.60
C GLU A 35 -10.62 -6.88 11.39
N LYS A 36 -11.74 -6.15 11.22
CA LYS A 36 -13.08 -6.72 11.01
C LYS A 36 -13.35 -7.17 9.58
N CYS A 37 -12.41 -6.97 8.65
CA CYS A 37 -12.58 -7.28 7.24
C CYS A 37 -12.02 -8.67 6.88
N ASN A 38 -12.65 -9.34 5.91
CA ASN A 38 -12.03 -10.49 5.24
C ASN A 38 -11.18 -9.96 4.08
N LEU A 39 -9.87 -9.82 4.32
CA LEU A 39 -8.95 -9.20 3.36
C LEU A 39 -8.59 -10.16 2.22
N VAL A 40 -8.76 -9.71 0.98
CA VAL A 40 -8.29 -10.40 -0.23
C VAL A 40 -7.21 -9.56 -0.87
N GLN A 41 -6.00 -10.08 -0.90
CA GLN A 41 -4.90 -9.40 -1.55
C GLN A 41 -5.09 -9.44 -3.07
N VAL A 42 -5.00 -8.27 -3.71
CA VAL A 42 -5.06 -8.11 -5.17
C VAL A 42 -3.77 -7.47 -5.67
N SER A 43 -3.61 -7.47 -6.98
CA SER A 43 -2.48 -6.83 -7.64
C SER A 43 -2.55 -5.29 -7.60
N SER A 44 -1.46 -4.71 -8.05
CA SER A 44 -0.98 -3.33 -7.98
C SER A 44 -1.70 -2.28 -8.85
N ILE A 45 -3.02 -2.34 -9.06
CA ILE A 45 -3.73 -1.39 -9.96
C ILE A 45 -4.60 -0.38 -9.21
N PHE A 46 -4.40 0.91 -9.49
CA PHE A 46 -5.33 1.99 -9.13
C PHE A 46 -6.39 2.15 -10.22
N PRO A 47 -7.68 1.88 -9.96
CA PRO A 47 -8.67 1.84 -11.03
C PRO A 47 -8.93 3.22 -11.68
N PRO A 48 -9.26 3.24 -12.99
CA PRO A 48 -9.69 4.47 -13.67
C PRO A 48 -10.87 5.13 -12.95
N ARG A 49 -10.84 6.47 -12.85
CA ARG A 49 -11.88 7.30 -12.20
C ARG A 49 -12.14 6.96 -10.72
N CYS A 50 -11.30 6.14 -10.09
CA CYS A 50 -11.40 5.85 -8.66
C CYS A 50 -11.12 7.11 -7.84
N LYS A 51 -11.87 7.29 -6.75
CA LYS A 51 -11.71 8.42 -5.83
C LYS A 51 -10.88 8.00 -4.62
N MET A 52 -9.77 8.69 -4.39
CA MET A 52 -9.09 8.61 -3.10
C MET A 52 -9.92 9.33 -2.05
N ILE A 53 -10.22 8.64 -0.95
CA ILE A 53 -10.97 9.17 0.19
C ILE A 53 -10.13 9.04 1.47
N SER A 54 -10.49 9.79 2.51
CA SER A 54 -9.78 9.70 3.79
C SER A 54 -10.02 8.36 4.48
N LYS A 55 -9.07 7.94 5.35
CA LYS A 55 -9.22 6.76 6.22
C LYS A 55 -10.57 6.77 6.94
N THR A 56 -10.94 7.88 7.57
CA THR A 56 -12.21 8.01 8.29
C THR A 56 -13.44 7.76 7.41
N GLN A 57 -13.46 8.26 6.17
CA GLN A 57 -14.56 8.01 5.24
C GLN A 57 -14.55 6.58 4.69
N GLY A 58 -13.36 6.01 4.48
CA GLY A 58 -13.18 4.63 4.04
C GLY A 58 -13.67 3.63 5.08
N LEU A 59 -13.22 3.78 6.32
CA LEU A 59 -13.60 2.91 7.43
C LEU A 59 -15.11 2.89 7.70
N LYS A 60 -15.81 4.01 7.48
CA LYS A 60 -17.29 4.10 7.58
C LYS A 60 -18.02 3.30 6.50
N GLN A 61 -17.36 2.99 5.39
CA GLN A 61 -17.93 2.22 4.29
C GLN A 61 -17.63 0.72 4.40
N LEU A 62 -16.80 0.31 5.36
CA LEU A 62 -16.49 -1.09 5.58
C LEU A 62 -17.59 -1.77 6.40
N THR A 63 -18.00 -2.95 5.94
CA THR A 63 -18.93 -3.84 6.65
C THR A 63 -18.14 -4.97 7.29
N PRO A 64 -18.29 -5.23 8.60
CA PRO A 64 -17.65 -6.38 9.26
C PRO A 64 -17.96 -7.69 8.52
N GLY A 65 -16.94 -8.53 8.30
CA GLY A 65 -17.04 -9.81 7.60
C GLY A 65 -17.11 -9.72 6.07
N ALA A 66 -17.20 -8.51 5.48
CA ALA A 66 -17.22 -8.36 4.04
C ALA A 66 -15.85 -8.67 3.40
N ILE A 67 -15.87 -9.29 2.22
CA ILE A 67 -14.69 -9.42 1.37
C ILE A 67 -14.22 -8.02 0.99
N THR A 68 -13.02 -7.67 1.43
CA THR A 68 -12.41 -6.37 1.24
C THR A 68 -11.10 -6.56 0.49
N TYR A 69 -11.08 -6.14 -0.77
CA TYR A 69 -9.88 -6.22 -1.59
C TYR A 69 -8.87 -5.16 -1.17
N CYS A 70 -7.61 -5.54 -1.04
CA CYS A 70 -6.53 -4.62 -0.71
C CYS A 70 -5.25 -4.95 -1.46
N VAL A 71 -4.45 -3.92 -1.67
CA VAL A 71 -3.01 -4.04 -1.97
C VAL A 71 -2.31 -3.85 -0.63
N MET A 72 -1.41 -4.76 -0.25
CA MET A 72 -0.88 -4.80 1.12
C MET A 72 0.60 -5.17 1.14
N SER A 73 1.40 -4.26 1.72
CA SER A 73 2.73 -4.59 2.20
C SER A 73 2.64 -5.04 3.66
N ARG A 74 3.34 -6.14 4.00
CA ARG A 74 3.45 -6.66 5.36
C ARG A 74 4.90 -6.98 5.66
N CYS A 75 5.37 -6.55 6.83
CA CYS A 75 6.67 -6.93 7.38
C CYS A 75 6.45 -7.47 8.80
N CYS A 76 7.27 -8.42 9.24
CA CYS A 76 7.27 -8.90 10.62
C CYS A 76 8.68 -9.35 11.03
N THR A 77 8.96 -9.32 12.33
CA THR A 77 10.24 -9.78 12.89
C THR A 77 10.06 -10.16 14.36
N ASN A 78 10.89 -11.09 14.82
CA ASN A 78 11.07 -11.45 16.22
C ASN A 78 12.42 -10.97 16.78
N GLU A 79 13.19 -10.22 15.98
CA GLU A 79 14.49 -9.67 16.40
C GLU A 79 14.30 -8.41 17.26
N PRO A 80 14.84 -8.36 18.48
CA PRO A 80 14.75 -7.18 19.32
C PRO A 80 15.36 -5.95 18.65
N LYS A 81 14.65 -4.82 18.71
CA LYS A 81 15.10 -3.50 18.19
C LYS A 81 15.34 -3.45 16.68
N ARG A 82 14.91 -4.46 15.91
CA ARG A 82 14.98 -4.43 14.46
C ARG A 82 14.04 -3.36 13.92
N LEU A 83 14.59 -2.31 13.30
CA LEU A 83 13.80 -1.33 12.57
C LEU A 83 13.21 -1.99 11.33
N MET A 84 11.91 -1.81 11.12
CA MET A 84 11.15 -2.39 10.02
C MET A 84 10.15 -1.37 9.49
N ALA A 85 9.84 -1.49 8.21
CA ALA A 85 8.86 -0.67 7.52
C ALA A 85 8.01 -1.52 6.58
N ALA A 86 6.75 -1.12 6.41
CA ALA A 86 5.84 -1.61 5.40
C ALA A 86 5.09 -0.41 4.83
N SER A 87 5.23 -0.19 3.53
CA SER A 87 4.73 0.97 2.81
C SER A 87 3.98 0.54 1.57
N VAL A 88 2.98 1.33 1.20
CA VAL A 88 2.25 1.20 -0.06
C VAL A 88 2.32 2.54 -0.78
N GLY A 89 2.86 2.55 -1.99
CA GLY A 89 2.96 3.73 -2.85
C GLY A 89 1.84 3.74 -3.87
N CYS A 90 1.53 4.91 -4.43
CA CYS A 90 0.48 5.02 -5.44
C CYS A 90 0.80 6.13 -6.45
N ALA A 91 0.83 5.78 -7.73
CA ALA A 91 0.99 6.71 -8.83
C ALA A 91 -0.31 6.79 -9.64
N ILE A 92 -0.84 8.00 -9.78
CA ILE A 92 -2.11 8.26 -10.45
C ILE A 92 -1.83 9.08 -11.71
N PRO A 93 -2.28 8.63 -12.91
CA PRO A 93 -2.10 9.39 -14.13
C PRO A 93 -2.92 10.68 -14.12
N ALA A 94 -2.43 11.70 -14.84
CA ALA A 94 -3.15 12.95 -15.03
C ALA A 94 -4.53 12.73 -15.71
N HIS A 95 -4.57 11.82 -16.69
CA HIS A 95 -5.81 11.42 -17.34
C HIS A 95 -6.57 10.37 -16.52
N LYS A 96 -7.66 10.78 -15.88
CA LYS A 96 -8.49 9.93 -15.00
C LYS A 96 -9.16 8.74 -15.71
N SER A 97 -9.12 8.68 -17.04
CA SER A 97 -9.59 7.54 -17.83
C SER A 97 -8.60 6.37 -17.86
N SER A 98 -7.33 6.63 -17.54
CA SER A 98 -6.28 5.62 -17.45
C SER A 98 -6.19 5.07 -16.02
N TYR A 99 -5.68 3.85 -15.88
CA TYR A 99 -5.39 3.28 -14.57
C TYR A 99 -4.05 3.78 -14.05
N GLY A 100 -3.90 3.81 -12.73
CA GLY A 100 -2.63 4.05 -12.05
C GLY A 100 -2.03 2.76 -11.50
N HIS A 101 -0.89 2.89 -10.83
CA HIS A 101 -0.19 1.77 -10.19
C HIS A 101 -0.11 1.99 -8.69
N ILE A 102 -0.16 0.89 -7.95
CA ILE A 102 0.03 0.83 -6.50
C ILE A 102 1.20 -0.10 -6.25
N SER A 103 2.20 0.32 -5.49
CA SER A 103 3.36 -0.51 -5.19
C SER A 103 3.37 -0.93 -3.72
N GLU A 104 3.99 -2.05 -3.44
CA GLU A 104 4.23 -2.53 -2.08
C GLU A 104 5.72 -2.56 -1.80
N HIS A 105 6.11 -2.04 -0.63
CA HIS A 105 7.49 -2.10 -0.18
C HIS A 105 7.56 -2.50 1.27
N HIS A 106 8.39 -3.48 1.61
CA HIS A 106 8.70 -3.83 2.99
C HIS A 106 10.20 -3.91 3.15
N ALA A 107 10.70 -3.39 4.25
CA ALA A 107 12.13 -3.27 4.46
C ALA A 107 12.50 -3.38 5.93
N PHE A 108 13.78 -3.65 6.15
CA PHE A 108 14.44 -3.50 7.44
C PHE A 108 15.48 -2.39 7.37
N GLY A 109 15.69 -1.68 8.48
CA GLY A 109 16.67 -0.60 8.55
C GLY A 109 16.29 0.68 7.80
N GLN A 110 15.09 0.74 7.22
CA GLN A 110 14.54 1.96 6.61
C GLN A 110 13.60 2.66 7.59
N ASN A 111 13.71 3.99 7.68
CA ASN A 111 12.73 4.80 8.39
C ASN A 111 11.46 5.05 7.54
N GLU A 112 10.45 5.68 8.13
CA GLU A 112 9.18 5.97 7.48
C GLU A 112 9.34 6.73 6.15
N LYS A 113 10.20 7.76 6.12
CA LYS A 113 10.42 8.57 4.92
C LYS A 113 11.06 7.73 3.81
N GLN A 114 12.14 7.02 4.12
CA GLN A 114 12.85 6.19 3.13
C GLN A 114 11.94 5.12 2.52
N ALA A 115 11.19 4.39 3.35
CA ALA A 115 10.32 3.34 2.87
C ALA A 115 9.10 3.91 2.11
N GLY A 116 8.58 5.07 2.53
CA GLY A 116 7.48 5.76 1.87
C GLY A 116 7.87 6.27 0.50
N ASP A 117 8.94 7.07 0.44
CA ASP A 117 9.53 7.57 -0.80
C ASP A 117 9.80 6.39 -1.76
N TYR A 118 10.34 5.26 -1.29
CA TYR A 118 10.68 4.11 -2.16
C TYR A 118 9.45 3.46 -2.78
N ALA A 119 8.40 3.30 -1.98
CA ALA A 119 7.15 2.81 -2.51
C ALA A 119 6.58 3.80 -3.56
N GLU A 120 6.60 5.11 -3.31
CA GLU A 120 6.11 6.11 -4.26
C GLU A 120 6.88 6.10 -5.59
N ASP A 121 8.22 6.09 -5.54
CA ASP A 121 9.08 6.02 -6.72
C ASP A 121 8.86 4.71 -7.50
N LEU A 122 8.67 3.58 -6.81
CA LEU A 122 8.36 2.30 -7.45
C LEU A 122 7.01 2.35 -8.18
N ALA A 123 5.98 2.96 -7.59
CA ALA A 123 4.69 3.14 -8.25
C ALA A 123 4.81 4.07 -9.47
N ALA A 124 5.60 5.14 -9.35
CA ALA A 124 5.83 6.08 -10.44
C ALA A 124 6.54 5.41 -11.63
N ALA A 125 7.53 4.58 -11.36
CA ALA A 125 8.24 3.81 -12.38
C ALA A 125 7.33 2.82 -13.12
N MET A 126 6.50 2.08 -12.40
CA MET A 126 5.51 1.18 -12.99
C MET A 126 4.54 1.94 -13.91
N LEU A 127 4.10 3.13 -13.49
CA LEU A 127 3.27 4.00 -14.33
C LEU A 127 4.03 4.53 -15.56
N ALA A 128 5.27 4.97 -15.40
CA ALA A 128 6.10 5.47 -16.49
C ALA A 128 6.35 4.40 -17.58
N SER A 129 6.64 3.15 -17.17
CA SER A 129 6.83 2.04 -18.10
C SER A 129 5.58 1.76 -18.95
N THR A 130 4.39 1.96 -18.37
CA THR A 130 3.11 1.81 -19.08
C THR A 130 2.90 2.92 -20.13
N LEU A 131 3.55 4.07 -19.95
CA LEU A 131 3.54 5.20 -20.88
C LEU A 131 4.69 5.14 -21.90
N GLY A 132 5.52 4.09 -21.87
CA GLY A 132 6.69 3.94 -22.75
C GLY A 132 7.85 4.87 -22.38
N ILE A 133 7.90 5.32 -21.13
CA ILE A 133 9.01 6.12 -20.58
C ILE A 133 9.87 5.19 -19.74
N ASP A 134 11.16 5.07 -20.11
CA ASP A 134 12.13 4.37 -19.26
C ASP A 134 12.38 5.20 -18.00
N PHE A 135 12.03 4.62 -16.85
CA PHE A 135 12.25 5.20 -15.54
C PHE A 135 12.93 4.14 -14.66
N ASN A 136 14.22 4.33 -14.38
CA ASN A 136 14.99 3.43 -13.55
C ASN A 136 14.87 3.87 -12.08
N VAL A 137 14.23 3.04 -11.26
CA VAL A 137 14.06 3.28 -9.82
C VAL A 137 15.41 3.29 -9.13
N ASP A 138 16.30 2.34 -9.46
CA ASP A 138 17.55 2.15 -8.74
C ASP A 138 18.49 3.36 -8.89
N GLU A 139 18.54 3.96 -10.08
CA GLU A 139 19.32 5.19 -10.34
C GLU A 139 18.78 6.39 -9.55
N SER A 140 17.46 6.59 -9.53
CA SER A 140 16.85 7.71 -8.79
C SER A 140 17.01 7.58 -7.27
N TRP A 141 17.13 6.35 -6.77
CA TRP A 141 17.27 6.06 -5.35
C TRP A 141 18.66 6.31 -4.80
N ASP A 142 19.68 5.92 -5.56
CA ASP A 142 21.06 6.13 -5.16
C ASP A 142 21.46 7.61 -5.26
N GLU A 143 20.95 8.35 -6.26
CA GLU A 143 21.18 9.80 -6.40
C GLU A 143 20.56 10.64 -5.27
N LYS A 144 19.46 10.18 -4.63
CA LYS A 144 18.82 10.89 -3.51
C LYS A 144 19.51 10.63 -2.15
N LYS A 145 20.47 9.70 -2.07
CA LYS A 145 21.17 9.35 -0.83
C LYS A 145 22.49 10.12 -0.62
N GLU A 146 23.00 10.83 -1.63
CA GLU A 146 24.14 11.77 -1.51
C GLU A 146 23.69 13.18 -1.07
#